data_AF-X1S1Q7-F1
#
_entry.id   AF-X1S1Q7-F1
#
_cell.length_a   1.000
_cell.length_b   1.000
_cell.length_c   1.000
_cell.angle_alpha   90.00
_cell.angle_beta   90.00
_cell.angle_gamma   90.00
#
_symmetry.space_group_name_H-M   'P 1'
#
loop_
_entity.id
_entity.type
_entity.pdbx_description
1 polymer ?
#
loop_
_entity_poly.entity_id
_entity_poly.type
_entity_poly.pdbx_seq_one_letter_code
_entity_poly.pdbx_strand_id
1 'polypeptide(L)'
;GILESSLAATTSSIPYYPFREIIRTVINKEGKGSIKEITMAYQIELAKIIPEISGKSNDVEKNIFMLDKFRLFEGVRRFLALQASKSPLFVCLDNIHWIDKGSLELLHYLIRALRKSPIFFFLIYRVEEIKDSFFQSVLQLMGREGLYEKINLETLETADIAQMLSLIIDASPPFELTGYIFKETGGNP
;
A
#
# COMPACT_ATOMS: atom_id res chain seq x y z
N GLY A 1 -10.24 0.82 -10.80
CA GLY A 1 -10.65 1.18 -9.43
C GLY A 1 -9.46 1.67 -8.62
N ILE A 2 -9.68 2.55 -7.65
CA ILE A 2 -8.66 2.95 -6.68
C ILE A 2 -8.83 2.10 -5.42
N LEU A 3 -7.73 1.57 -4.91
CA LEU A 3 -7.65 0.76 -3.69
C LEU A 3 -6.56 1.39 -2.81
N GLU A 4 -6.88 1.68 -1.55
CA GLU A 4 -5.98 2.43 -0.68
C GLU A 4 -5.78 1.68 0.64
N SER A 5 -4.57 1.76 1.18
CA SER A 5 -4.25 1.33 2.53
C SER A 5 -3.22 2.28 3.12
N SER A 6 -3.56 2.92 4.25
CA SER A 6 -2.60 3.73 5.01
C SER A 6 -2.10 2.94 6.21
N LEU A 7 -0.78 2.90 6.40
CA LEU A 7 -0.14 2.16 7.47
C LEU A 7 0.15 3.08 8.66
N ALA A 8 0.15 2.49 9.85
CA ALA A 8 0.56 3.15 11.08
C ALA A 8 1.52 2.25 11.88
N ALA A 9 2.27 2.82 12.82
CA ALA A 9 3.18 2.07 13.69
C ALA A 9 2.49 0.87 14.38
N THR A 10 1.24 1.00 14.80
CA THR A 10 0.43 -0.07 15.40
C THR A 10 0.16 -1.23 14.43
N THR A 11 0.03 -0.95 13.14
CA THR A 11 -0.27 -1.94 12.09
C THR A 11 0.96 -2.75 11.67
N SER A 12 2.18 -2.29 11.97
CA SER A 12 3.43 -2.99 11.64
C SER A 12 3.54 -4.39 12.28
N SER A 13 2.81 -4.62 13.37
CA SER A 13 2.73 -5.90 14.06
C SER A 13 1.76 -6.90 13.41
N ILE A 14 0.91 -6.43 12.48
CA ILE A 14 -0.14 -7.23 11.84
C ILE A 14 0.38 -7.72 10.49
N PRO A 15 0.66 -9.02 10.32
CA PRO A 15 1.24 -9.53 9.09
C PRO A 15 0.32 -9.33 7.88
N TYR A 16 0.89 -8.85 6.77
CA TYR A 16 0.18 -8.64 5.50
C TYR A 16 -0.90 -7.55 5.55
N TYR A 17 -0.88 -6.67 6.57
CA TYR A 17 -1.90 -5.65 6.81
C TYR A 17 -2.36 -4.90 5.55
N PRO A 18 -1.48 -4.26 4.75
CA PRO A 18 -1.93 -3.51 3.57
C PRO A 18 -2.70 -4.37 2.58
N PHE A 19 -2.25 -5.59 2.32
CA PHE A 19 -2.91 -6.46 1.36
C PHE A 19 -4.23 -7.02 1.89
N ARG A 20 -4.37 -7.19 3.21
CA ARG A 20 -5.66 -7.53 3.84
C ARG A 20 -6.68 -6.43 3.56
N GLU A 21 -6.31 -5.16 3.78
CA GLU A 21 -7.20 -4.01 3.56
C GLU A 21 -7.58 -3.83 2.08
N ILE A 22 -6.60 -3.95 1.18
CA ILE A 22 -6.84 -3.90 -0.27
C ILE A 22 -7.84 -4.99 -0.70
N ILE A 23 -7.63 -6.24 -0.28
CA ILE A 23 -8.50 -7.35 -0.67
C ILE A 23 -9.89 -7.20 -0.01
N ARG A 24 -9.97 -6.80 1.26
CA ARG A 24 -11.25 -6.50 1.94
C ARG A 24 -12.05 -5.43 1.21
N THR A 25 -11.38 -4.37 0.75
CA THR A 25 -12.01 -3.30 -0.02
C THR A 25 -12.64 -3.84 -1.31
N VAL A 26 -11.92 -4.71 -2.04
CA VAL A 26 -12.46 -5.37 -3.24
C VAL A 26 -13.65 -6.26 -2.89
N ILE A 27 -13.55 -7.08 -1.84
CA ILE A 27 -14.63 -7.98 -1.42
C ILE A 27 -15.88 -7.21 -1.00
N ASN A 28 -15.72 -6.10 -0.28
CA ASN A 28 -16.85 -5.27 0.15
C ASN A 28 -17.54 -4.63 -1.05
N LYS A 29 -16.80 -4.32 -2.12
CA LYS A 29 -17.32 -3.71 -3.34
C LYS A 29 -17.95 -4.72 -4.31
N GLU A 30 -17.30 -5.85 -4.55
CA GLU A 30 -17.71 -6.85 -5.54
C GLU A 30 -18.45 -8.06 -4.95
N GLY A 31 -18.49 -8.16 -3.62
CA GLY A 31 -18.99 -9.31 -2.89
C GLY A 31 -17.96 -10.45 -2.81
N LYS A 32 -18.23 -11.40 -1.89
CA LYS A 32 -17.39 -12.60 -1.67
C LYS A 32 -17.29 -13.52 -2.90
N GLY A 33 -18.18 -13.36 -3.89
CA GLY A 33 -18.15 -14.11 -5.14
C GLY A 33 -16.87 -13.87 -5.95
N SER A 34 -16.27 -12.69 -5.84
CA SER A 34 -15.03 -12.31 -6.55
C SER A 34 -13.84 -13.24 -6.27
N ILE A 35 -13.79 -13.87 -5.10
CA ILE A 35 -12.75 -14.84 -4.72
C ILE A 35 -12.97 -16.21 -5.34
N LYS A 36 -14.23 -16.57 -5.64
CA LYS A 36 -14.55 -17.88 -6.21
C LYS A 36 -14.01 -18.06 -7.64
N GLU A 37 -13.63 -16.96 -8.28
CA GLU A 37 -13.05 -16.93 -9.62
C GLU A 37 -11.58 -17.40 -9.66
N ILE A 38 -10.88 -17.49 -8.52
CA ILE A 38 -9.53 -18.09 -8.44
C ILE A 38 -9.58 -19.54 -7.94
N THR A 39 -8.53 -20.34 -8.16
CA THR A 39 -8.49 -21.75 -7.74
C THR A 39 -8.64 -21.92 -6.23
N MET A 40 -9.38 -22.95 -5.80
CA MET A 40 -9.67 -23.25 -4.38
C MET A 40 -8.42 -23.27 -3.48
N ALA A 41 -7.30 -23.82 -3.96
CA ALA A 41 -6.05 -23.85 -3.21
C ALA A 41 -5.57 -22.44 -2.78
N TYR A 42 -5.78 -21.43 -3.62
CA TYR A 42 -5.42 -20.04 -3.31
C TYR A 42 -6.49 -19.34 -2.48
N GLN A 43 -7.76 -19.69 -2.64
CA GLN A 43 -8.83 -19.20 -1.76
C GLN A 43 -8.55 -19.56 -0.31
N ILE A 44 -8.07 -20.78 -0.05
CA ILE A 44 -7.70 -21.26 1.29
C ILE A 44 -6.57 -20.42 1.89
N GLU A 45 -5.54 -20.06 1.11
CA GLU A 45 -4.44 -19.25 1.64
C GLU A 45 -4.85 -17.79 1.89
N LEU A 46 -5.67 -17.20 1.01
CA LEU A 46 -6.24 -15.86 1.26
C LEU A 46 -7.11 -15.86 2.52
N ALA A 47 -7.86 -16.94 2.76
CA ALA A 47 -8.71 -17.09 3.94
C ALA A 47 -7.91 -17.11 5.26
N LYS A 48 -6.63 -17.49 5.24
CA LYS A 48 -5.75 -17.41 6.42
C LYS A 48 -5.43 -15.98 6.83
N ILE A 49 -5.38 -15.03 5.89
CA ILE A 49 -5.11 -13.61 6.18
C ILE A 49 -6.38 -12.75 6.24
N ILE A 50 -7.48 -13.21 5.66
CA ILE A 50 -8.78 -12.51 5.64
C ILE A 50 -9.85 -13.51 6.07
N PRO A 51 -10.02 -13.73 7.39
CA PRO A 51 -10.94 -14.75 7.90
C PRO A 51 -12.38 -14.55 7.46
N GLU A 52 -12.76 -13.31 7.12
CA GLU A 52 -14.13 -12.94 6.71
C GLU A 52 -14.58 -13.65 5.42
N ILE A 53 -13.66 -14.20 4.64
CA ILE A 53 -13.96 -14.91 3.38
C ILE A 53 -14.10 -16.42 3.57
N SER A 54 -13.63 -16.95 4.69
CA SER A 54 -13.86 -18.33 5.07
C SER A 54 -15.37 -18.54 5.24
N GLY A 55 -15.93 -19.48 4.49
CA GLY A 55 -17.25 -20.01 4.84
C GLY A 55 -17.24 -20.59 6.25
N LYS A 56 -18.41 -20.77 6.88
CA LYS A 56 -18.58 -21.43 8.20
C LYS A 56 -18.19 -22.93 8.16
N SER A 57 -17.04 -23.28 7.62
CA SER A 57 -16.53 -24.65 7.56
C SER A 57 -15.51 -24.84 8.66
N ASN A 58 -15.92 -25.60 9.68
CA ASN A 58 -15.07 -26.07 10.80
C ASN A 58 -13.84 -26.88 10.34
N ASP A 59 -13.75 -27.26 9.06
CA ASP A 59 -12.61 -28.00 8.50
C ASP A 59 -11.36 -27.14 8.26
N VAL A 60 -11.48 -25.80 8.22
CA VAL A 60 -10.33 -24.92 8.07
C VAL A 60 -9.47 -24.95 9.34
N GLU A 61 -10.09 -25.11 10.52
CA GLU A 61 -9.42 -24.96 11.83
C GLU A 61 -8.24 -25.91 12.07
N LYS A 62 -8.20 -27.09 11.45
CA LYS A 62 -7.18 -28.12 11.73
C LYS A 62 -5.91 -28.07 10.86
N ASN A 63 -5.91 -27.34 9.74
CA ASN A 63 -4.75 -27.22 8.83
C ASN A 63 -4.19 -25.77 8.73
N ILE A 64 -4.64 -24.84 9.58
CA ILE A 64 -4.26 -23.42 9.56
C ILE A 64 -2.78 -23.17 9.90
N PHE A 65 -2.08 -24.12 10.51
CA PHE A 65 -0.86 -23.80 11.27
C PHE A 65 0.43 -23.62 10.47
N MET A 66 0.41 -23.76 9.13
CA MET A 66 1.52 -23.26 8.30
C MET A 66 1.01 -22.50 7.10
N LEU A 67 1.37 -21.21 7.05
CA LEU A 67 1.19 -20.36 5.90
C LEU A 67 2.22 -20.78 4.84
N ASP A 68 1.76 -21.30 3.70
CA ASP A 68 2.64 -21.48 2.55
C ASP A 68 2.80 -20.11 1.90
N LYS A 69 3.89 -19.43 2.24
CA LYS A 69 4.19 -18.07 1.77
C LYS A 69 4.12 -17.95 0.25
N PHE A 70 4.60 -18.95 -0.49
CA PHE A 70 4.56 -18.92 -1.95
C PHE A 70 3.12 -19.02 -2.46
N ARG A 71 2.31 -19.92 -1.91
CA ARG A 71 0.89 -20.02 -2.30
C ARG A 71 0.08 -18.80 -1.90
N LEU A 72 0.35 -18.19 -0.75
CA LEU A 72 -0.27 -16.92 -0.38
C LEU A 72 0.05 -15.86 -1.42
N PHE A 73 1.33 -15.69 -1.76
CA PHE A 73 1.79 -14.66 -2.70
C PHE A 73 1.14 -14.84 -4.07
N GLU A 74 1.13 -16.07 -4.57
CA GLU A 74 0.47 -16.42 -5.82
C GLU A 74 -1.05 -16.23 -5.77
N GLY A 75 -1.68 -16.49 -4.62
CA GLY A 75 -3.10 -16.25 -4.41
C GLY A 75 -3.46 -14.76 -4.47
N VAL A 76 -2.70 -13.91 -3.77
CA VAL A 76 -2.86 -12.45 -3.82
C VAL A 76 -2.62 -11.93 -5.24
N ARG A 77 -1.57 -12.42 -5.91
CA ARG A 77 -1.25 -12.05 -7.29
C ARG A 77 -2.39 -12.38 -8.25
N ARG A 78 -2.90 -13.61 -8.21
CA ARG A 78 -4.01 -14.05 -9.07
C ARG A 78 -5.27 -13.26 -8.81
N PHE A 79 -5.59 -13.00 -7.55
CA PHE A 79 -6.72 -12.19 -7.17
C PHE A 79 -6.60 -10.77 -7.75
N LEU A 80 -5.49 -10.08 -7.51
CA LEU A 80 -5.28 -8.72 -8.05
C LEU A 80 -5.23 -8.69 -9.59
N ALA A 81 -4.63 -9.69 -10.24
CA ALA A 81 -4.59 -9.79 -11.69
C ALA A 81 -6.00 -9.95 -12.30
N LEU A 82 -6.82 -10.79 -11.70
CA LEU A 82 -8.22 -10.97 -12.10
C LEU A 82 -8.99 -9.66 -11.97
N GLN A 83 -8.83 -8.96 -10.86
CA GLN A 83 -9.47 -7.68 -10.59
C GLN A 83 -9.01 -6.59 -11.57
N ALA A 84 -7.70 -6.53 -11.86
CA ALA A 84 -7.12 -5.66 -12.86
C ALA A 84 -7.62 -5.97 -14.28
N SER A 85 -7.90 -7.24 -14.60
CA SER A 85 -8.43 -7.62 -15.92
C SER A 85 -9.84 -7.09 -16.20
N LYS A 86 -10.63 -6.85 -15.14
CA LYS A 86 -11.98 -6.26 -15.23
C LYS A 86 -11.92 -4.74 -15.41
N SER A 87 -11.02 -4.07 -14.67
CA SER A 87 -10.76 -2.64 -14.81
C SER A 87 -9.36 -2.30 -14.27
N PRO A 88 -8.64 -1.32 -14.85
CA PRO A 88 -7.33 -0.92 -14.34
C PRO A 88 -7.35 -0.59 -12.85
N LEU A 89 -6.37 -1.08 -12.08
CA LEU A 89 -6.27 -0.87 -10.64
C LEU A 89 -5.17 0.13 -10.27
N PHE A 90 -5.49 1.04 -9.37
CA PHE A 90 -4.54 1.94 -8.73
C PHE A 90 -4.49 1.55 -7.26
N VAL A 91 -3.35 1.01 -6.81
CA VAL A 91 -3.11 0.58 -5.43
C VAL A 91 -2.22 1.60 -4.75
N CYS A 92 -2.79 2.39 -3.84
CA CYS A 92 -2.06 3.38 -3.05
C CYS A 92 -1.73 2.81 -1.67
N LEU A 93 -0.45 2.71 -1.35
CA LEU A 93 0.05 2.31 -0.03
C LEU A 93 0.70 3.53 0.62
N ASP A 94 -0.02 4.11 1.57
CA ASP A 94 0.41 5.30 2.29
C ASP A 94 1.12 4.95 3.60
N ASN A 95 2.05 5.81 4.01
CA ASN A 95 2.93 5.60 5.16
C ASN A 95 3.65 4.25 5.14
N ILE A 96 4.07 3.79 3.96
CA ILE A 96 4.61 2.43 3.76
C ILE A 96 5.93 2.18 4.51
N HIS A 97 6.57 3.20 5.07
CA HIS A 97 7.71 3.02 5.98
C HIS A 97 7.37 2.16 7.21
N TRP A 98 6.09 2.06 7.59
CA TRP A 98 5.62 1.16 8.66
C TRP A 98 5.32 -0.28 8.21
N ILE A 99 5.63 -0.65 6.96
CA ILE A 99 5.32 -1.97 6.41
C ILE A 99 6.06 -3.09 7.13
N ASP A 100 5.35 -4.18 7.42
CA ASP A 100 5.99 -5.39 7.95
C ASP A 100 6.82 -6.11 6.88
N LYS A 101 7.79 -6.90 7.31
CA LYS A 101 8.71 -7.61 6.40
C LYS A 101 7.97 -8.51 5.41
N GLY A 102 6.96 -9.25 5.84
CA GLY A 102 6.20 -10.16 5.00
C GLY A 102 5.37 -9.43 3.95
N SER A 103 4.73 -8.32 4.34
CA SER A 103 4.06 -7.41 3.39
C SER A 103 5.02 -6.86 2.34
N LEU A 104 6.22 -6.43 2.75
CA LEU A 104 7.18 -5.86 1.81
C LEU A 104 7.70 -6.91 0.81
N GLU A 105 7.96 -8.13 1.27
CA GLU A 105 8.31 -9.25 0.39
C GLU A 105 7.18 -9.58 -0.59
N LEU A 106 5.92 -9.53 -0.14
CA LEU A 106 4.75 -9.70 -0.99
C LEU A 106 4.64 -8.57 -2.02
N LEU A 107 4.85 -7.31 -1.61
CA LEU A 107 4.84 -6.17 -2.51
C LEU A 107 5.88 -6.31 -3.63
N HIS A 108 7.14 -6.63 -3.27
CA HIS A 108 8.20 -6.82 -4.24
C HIS A 108 7.85 -7.93 -5.24
N TYR A 109 7.31 -9.06 -4.75
CA TYR A 109 6.81 -10.14 -5.59
C TYR A 109 5.70 -9.69 -6.54
N LEU A 110 4.70 -8.96 -6.04
CA LEU A 110 3.56 -8.48 -6.84
C LEU A 110 3.99 -7.51 -7.94
N ILE A 111 4.81 -6.52 -7.62
CA ILE A 111 5.29 -5.53 -8.61
C ILE A 111 6.05 -6.23 -9.73
N ARG A 112 6.89 -7.24 -9.41
CA ARG A 112 7.57 -8.06 -10.43
C ARG A 112 6.60 -8.88 -11.26
N ALA A 113 5.67 -9.57 -10.61
CA ALA A 113 4.84 -10.57 -11.27
C ALA A 113 3.64 -9.97 -12.03
N LEU A 114 3.25 -8.73 -11.70
CA LEU A 114 2.13 -8.02 -12.32
C LEU A 114 2.56 -6.93 -13.32
N ARG A 115 3.84 -6.86 -13.72
CA ARG A 115 4.37 -5.86 -14.69
C ARG A 115 3.56 -5.68 -15.97
N LYS A 116 2.86 -6.72 -16.44
CA LYS A 116 2.06 -6.71 -17.67
C LYS A 116 0.55 -6.60 -17.42
N SER A 117 0.13 -6.48 -16.16
CA SER A 117 -1.26 -6.28 -15.78
C SER A 117 -1.56 -4.78 -15.68
N PRO A 118 -2.79 -4.32 -15.92
CA PRO A 118 -3.16 -2.92 -15.78
C PRO A 118 -3.33 -2.55 -14.31
N ILE A 119 -2.26 -2.63 -13.54
CA ILE A 119 -2.19 -2.31 -12.12
C ILE A 119 -1.01 -1.40 -11.84
N PHE A 120 -1.25 -0.32 -11.11
CA PHE A 120 -0.27 0.68 -10.72
C PHE A 120 -0.16 0.73 -9.21
N PHE A 121 1.08 0.73 -8.69
CA PHE A 121 1.34 0.82 -7.26
C PHE A 121 1.94 2.19 -6.95
N PHE A 122 1.32 2.91 -6.03
CA PHE A 122 1.81 4.18 -5.48
C PHE A 122 2.27 3.93 -4.06
N LEU A 123 3.56 4.14 -3.81
CA LEU A 123 4.18 3.86 -2.52
C LEU A 123 4.61 5.18 -1.90
N ILE A 124 3.90 5.62 -0.86
CA ILE A 124 4.13 6.91 -0.22
C ILE A 124 4.84 6.68 1.12
N TYR A 125 6.02 7.28 1.28
CA TYR A 125 6.83 7.11 2.48
C TYR A 125 7.62 8.38 2.81
N ARG A 126 8.06 8.47 4.06
CA ARG A 126 8.96 9.53 4.54
C ARG A 126 10.40 9.08 4.35
N VAL A 127 11.25 9.92 3.77
CA VAL A 127 12.62 9.54 3.39
C VAL A 127 13.48 9.28 4.64
N GLU A 128 13.25 10.04 5.70
CA GLU A 128 13.99 9.95 6.97
C GLU A 128 13.71 8.63 7.69
N GLU A 129 12.45 8.19 7.69
CA GLU A 129 11.96 7.00 8.40
C GLU A 129 12.51 5.68 7.82
N ILE A 130 13.01 5.72 6.59
CA ILE A 130 13.47 4.50 5.91
C ILE A 130 14.99 4.35 5.92
N LYS A 131 15.72 5.34 6.44
CA LYS A 131 17.18 5.31 6.47
C LYS A 131 17.68 4.09 7.26
N ASP A 132 18.60 3.34 6.67
CA ASP A 132 19.19 2.11 7.22
C ASP A 132 18.16 0.99 7.53
N SER A 133 16.95 1.09 6.96
CA SER A 133 15.88 0.11 7.14
C SER A 133 15.93 -1.03 6.13
N PHE A 134 15.23 -2.12 6.44
CA PHE A 134 14.98 -3.20 5.48
C PHE A 134 14.21 -2.71 4.24
N PHE A 135 13.32 -1.72 4.41
CA PHE A 135 12.58 -1.13 3.30
C PHE A 135 13.49 -0.41 2.30
N GLN A 136 14.48 0.37 2.77
CA GLN A 136 15.47 0.99 1.90
C GLN A 136 16.27 -0.05 1.10
N SER A 137 16.64 -1.17 1.73
CA SER A 137 17.36 -2.26 1.06
C SER A 137 16.53 -2.87 -0.09
N VAL A 138 15.22 -3.09 0.13
CA VAL A 138 14.31 -3.59 -0.90
C VAL A 138 14.09 -2.57 -2.01
N LEU A 139 13.94 -1.27 -1.68
CA LEU A 139 13.85 -0.21 -2.69
C LEU A 139 15.11 -0.16 -3.58
N GLN A 140 16.31 -0.27 -3.00
CA GLN A 140 17.53 -0.33 -3.80
C GLN A 140 17.56 -1.53 -4.75
N LEU A 141 17.12 -2.71 -4.28
CA LEU A 141 16.98 -3.89 -5.13
C LEU A 141 15.97 -3.65 -6.27
N MET A 142 14.80 -3.10 -5.94
CA MET A 142 13.77 -2.79 -6.93
C MET A 142 14.25 -1.76 -7.96
N GLY A 143 15.07 -0.80 -7.54
CA GLY A 143 15.62 0.24 -8.41
C GLY A 143 16.61 -0.35 -9.42
N ARG A 144 17.47 -1.28 -8.99
CA ARG A 144 18.38 -2.02 -9.89
C ARG A 144 17.62 -2.86 -10.93
N GLU A 145 16.42 -3.31 -10.59
CA GLU A 145 15.54 -4.09 -11.47
C GLU A 145 14.66 -3.22 -12.38
N GLY A 146 14.73 -1.90 -12.27
CA GLY A 146 13.88 -0.95 -13.02
C GLY A 146 12.39 -1.13 -12.71
N LEU A 147 12.04 -1.39 -11.44
CA LEU A 147 10.67 -1.72 -11.03
C LEU A 147 9.78 -0.51 -10.71
N TYR A 148 10.36 0.67 -10.53
CA TYR A 148 9.61 1.86 -10.14
C TYR A 148 10.26 3.13 -10.67
N GLU A 149 9.47 4.20 -10.70
CA GLU A 149 9.94 5.57 -10.85
C GLU A 149 9.78 6.29 -9.51
N LYS A 150 10.72 7.18 -9.18
CA LYS A 150 10.70 7.95 -7.93
C LYS A 150 10.29 9.38 -8.23
N ILE A 151 9.25 9.84 -7.53
CA ILE A 151 8.88 11.24 -7.47
C ILE A 151 9.33 11.76 -6.10
N ASN A 152 10.26 12.72 -6.09
CA ASN A 152 10.64 13.41 -4.86
C ASN A 152 9.69 14.59 -4.67
N LEU A 153 9.06 14.65 -3.50
CA LEU A 153 8.30 15.83 -3.07
C LEU A 153 9.23 16.67 -2.20
N GLU A 154 9.42 17.92 -2.61
CA GLU A 154 10.25 18.89 -1.90
C GLU A 154 9.40 19.68 -0.90
N THR A 155 10.06 20.27 0.09
CA THR A 155 9.43 21.20 1.03
C THR A 155 8.92 22.44 0.30
N LEU A 156 7.82 23.01 0.76
CA LEU A 156 7.27 24.25 0.25
C LEU A 156 8.24 25.41 0.47
N GLU A 157 8.46 26.21 -0.57
CA GLU A 157 9.17 27.47 -0.42
C GLU A 157 8.26 28.53 0.22
N THR A 158 8.84 29.63 0.71
CA THR A 158 8.08 30.75 1.29
C THR A 158 6.97 31.26 0.36
N ALA A 159 7.20 31.25 -0.96
CA ALA A 159 6.20 31.66 -1.94
C ALA A 159 5.03 30.67 -2.05
N ASP A 160 5.31 29.36 -1.93
CA ASP A 160 4.27 28.32 -1.93
C ASP A 160 3.44 28.37 -0.65
N ILE A 161 4.08 28.64 0.49
CA ILE A 161 3.37 28.87 1.76
C ILE A 161 2.46 30.10 1.65
N ALA A 162 2.92 31.20 1.05
CA ALA A 162 2.08 32.39 0.86
C ALA A 162 0.85 32.07 0.00
N GLN A 163 1.03 31.30 -1.08
CA GLN A 163 -0.08 30.84 -1.93
C GLN A 163 -1.03 29.94 -1.15
N MET A 164 -0.51 28.93 -0.44
CA MET A 164 -1.32 28.02 0.38
C MET A 164 -2.13 28.78 1.44
N LEU A 165 -1.49 29.69 2.17
CA LEU A 165 -2.16 30.52 3.17
C LEU A 165 -3.23 31.38 2.53
N SER A 166 -2.97 31.97 1.36
CA SER A 166 -3.95 32.81 0.68
C SER A 166 -5.25 32.07 0.34
N LEU A 167 -5.14 30.79 0.00
CA LEU A 167 -6.29 29.92 -0.25
C LEU A 167 -7.02 29.51 1.04
N ILE A 168 -6.30 29.36 2.15
CA ILE A 168 -6.87 28.99 3.45
C ILE A 168 -7.63 30.16 4.09
N ILE A 169 -7.07 31.36 4.03
CA ILE A 169 -7.64 32.56 4.69
C ILE A 169 -8.46 33.46 3.75
N ASP A 170 -8.53 33.10 2.46
CA ASP A 170 -9.19 33.86 1.39
C ASP A 170 -8.73 35.34 1.31
N ALA A 171 -7.43 35.56 1.58
CA ALA A 171 -6.80 36.88 1.57
C ALA A 171 -5.27 36.76 1.41
N SER A 172 -4.59 37.82 0.97
CA SER A 172 -3.13 37.82 0.92
C SER A 172 -2.55 37.80 2.35
N PRO A 173 -1.75 36.79 2.74
CA PRO A 173 -1.16 36.75 4.07
C PRO A 173 -0.06 37.82 4.22
N PRO A 174 0.13 38.40 5.42
CA PRO A 174 1.29 39.24 5.70
C PRO A 174 2.60 38.46 5.51
N PHE A 175 3.66 39.16 5.09
CA PHE A 175 4.98 38.54 4.89
C PHE A 175 5.54 37.98 6.20
N GLU A 176 5.30 38.66 7.31
CA GLU A 176 5.74 38.24 8.65
C GLU A 176 5.11 36.90 9.06
N LEU A 177 3.83 36.68 8.73
CA LEU A 177 3.13 35.44 9.01
C LEU A 177 3.70 34.28 8.18
N THR A 178 3.94 34.53 6.89
CA THR A 178 4.51 33.54 5.97
C THR A 178 5.93 33.15 6.42
N GLY A 179 6.76 34.13 6.77
CA GLY A 179 8.11 33.92 7.28
C GLY A 179 8.14 33.20 8.63
N TYR A 180 7.20 33.52 9.52
CA TYR A 180 7.03 32.81 10.79
C TYR A 180 6.68 31.33 10.55
N ILE A 181 5.70 31.04 9.71
CA ILE A 181 5.28 29.66 9.40
C ILE A 181 6.41 28.88 8.73
N PHE A 182 7.12 29.46 7.76
CA PHE A 182 8.27 28.80 7.13
C PHE A 182 9.34 28.46 8.17
N LYS A 183 9.65 29.38 9.09
CA LYS A 183 10.65 29.16 10.14
C LYS A 183 10.26 28.02 11.09
N GLU A 184 8.99 27.91 11.46
CA GLU A 184 8.51 26.88 12.39
C GLU A 184 8.33 25.51 11.73
N THR A 185 7.97 25.45 10.44
CA THR A 185 7.65 24.20 9.72
C THR A 185 8.77 23.70 8.83
N GLY A 186 9.72 24.56 8.45
CA GLY A 186 10.73 24.27 7.44
C GLY A 186 10.13 23.99 6.05
N GLY A 187 8.91 24.44 5.78
CA GLY A 187 8.21 24.15 4.52
C GLY A 187 7.54 22.78 4.46
N ASN A 188 7.41 22.09 5.60
CA ASN A 188 6.57 20.89 5.69
C ASN A 188 5.08 21.32 5.68
N PRO A 189 4.27 20.90 4.68
CA PRO A 189 2.86 21.28 4.56
C PRO A 189 1.99 20.93 5.77
#